data_AF-A0A1X7LUD0-F1
#
_entry.id   AF-A0A1X7LUD0-F1
#
_cell.length_a   1.000
_cell.length_b   1.000
_cell.length_c   1.000
_cell.angle_alpha   90.00
_cell.angle_beta   90.00
_cell.angle_gamma   90.00
#
_symmetry.space_group_name_H-M   'P 1'
#
loop_
_entity.id
_entity.type
_entity.pdbx_description
1 polymer ?
#
loop_
_entity_poly.entity_id
_entity_poly.type
_entity_poly.pdbx_seq_one_letter_code
_entity_poly.pdbx_strand_id
1 'polypeptide(L)'
;MLQAKSAVKTLSRRRRQLGQGMTEYIIIVALIAVAAIGVYAAFGKTIRNQTAGLALEMAGDSNSANAIQNADTAAKDASSKGNTQKTLNTYNNGNH
;
A
#
# COMPACT_ATOMS: atom_id res chain seq x y z
N MET A 1 55.02 -44.02 16.77
CA MET A 1 55.19 -42.80 15.94
C MET A 1 53.79 -42.34 15.52
N LEU A 2 53.13 -41.56 16.37
CA LEU A 2 51.77 -41.03 16.14
C LEU A 2 51.90 -39.59 15.64
N GLN A 3 51.31 -39.27 14.49
CA GLN A 3 51.06 -37.88 14.09
C GLN A 3 49.55 -37.70 13.91
N ALA A 4 48.91 -37.06 14.88
CA ALA A 4 47.53 -36.62 14.79
C ALA A 4 47.49 -35.30 13.99
N LYS A 5 46.87 -35.32 12.81
CA LYS A 5 46.55 -34.09 12.07
C LYS A 5 45.33 -33.42 12.72
N SER A 6 45.54 -32.26 13.33
CA SER A 6 44.49 -31.36 13.80
C SER A 6 43.78 -30.71 12.61
N ALA A 7 42.48 -30.99 12.45
CA ALA A 7 41.63 -30.30 11.50
C ALA A 7 41.08 -29.01 12.15
N VAL A 8 41.63 -27.85 11.77
CA VAL A 8 41.09 -26.55 12.19
C VAL A 8 39.78 -26.32 11.43
N LYS A 9 38.65 -26.53 12.11
CA LYS A 9 37.33 -26.19 11.61
C LYS A 9 37.12 -24.69 11.77
N THR A 10 37.33 -23.92 10.70
CA THR A 10 37.02 -22.48 10.69
C THR A 10 35.51 -22.29 10.82
N LEU A 11 35.04 -21.96 12.01
CA LEU A 11 33.66 -21.59 12.26
C LEU A 11 33.41 -20.21 11.62
N SER A 12 32.81 -20.19 10.43
CA SER A 12 32.32 -18.97 9.82
C SER A 12 31.24 -18.36 10.73
N ARG A 13 31.63 -17.33 11.48
CA ARG A 13 30.75 -16.59 12.37
C ARG A 13 29.86 -15.71 11.50
N ARG A 14 28.71 -16.26 11.05
CA ARG A 14 27.66 -15.49 10.38
C ARG A 14 27.27 -14.37 11.34
N ARG A 15 27.76 -13.14 11.11
CA ARG A 15 27.45 -11.97 11.94
C ARG A 15 25.94 -11.78 11.88
N ARG A 16 25.23 -12.16 12.93
CA ARG A 16 23.86 -11.71 13.15
C ARG A 16 23.98 -10.21 13.37
N GLN A 17 23.62 -9.43 12.36
CA GLN A 17 23.63 -7.97 12.43
C GLN A 17 22.59 -7.56 13.49
N LEU A 18 23.05 -7.29 14.71
CA LEU A 18 22.22 -6.67 15.74
C LEU A 18 22.05 -5.20 15.31
N GLY A 19 20.84 -4.88 14.85
CA GLY A 19 20.51 -3.63 14.15
C GLY A 19 19.85 -3.84 12.78
N GLN A 20 19.89 -5.05 12.21
CA GLN A 20 19.29 -5.38 10.91
C GLN A 20 17.75 -5.25 10.89
N GLY A 21 17.10 -5.30 12.07
CA GLY A 21 15.64 -5.15 12.14
C GLY A 21 15.18 -3.70 12.12
N MET A 22 15.66 -2.85 13.03
CA MET A 22 14.96 -1.60 13.34
C MET A 22 14.94 -0.60 12.16
N THR A 23 16.07 -0.38 11.48
CA THR A 23 16.10 0.55 10.33
C THR A 23 15.41 -0.02 9.09
N GLU A 24 15.47 -1.34 8.89
CA GLU A 24 14.79 -2.02 7.78
C GLU A 24 13.27 -1.98 7.95
N TYR A 25 12.79 -2.21 9.18
CA TYR A 25 11.37 -2.06 9.51
C TYR A 25 10.90 -0.61 9.42
N ILE A 26 11.70 0.37 9.87
CA ILE A 26 11.31 1.79 9.76
C ILE A 26 11.10 2.20 8.29
N ILE A 27 11.99 1.77 7.38
CA ILE A 27 11.85 2.08 5.95
C ILE A 27 10.61 1.38 5.36
N ILE A 28 10.41 0.09 5.63
CA ILE A 28 9.24 -0.65 5.12
C ILE A 28 7.94 -0.05 5.66
N VAL A 29 7.87 0.28 6.95
CA VAL A 29 6.69 0.90 7.57
C VAL A 29 6.43 2.28 6.96
N ALA A 30 7.45 3.09 6.72
CA ALA A 30 7.31 4.38 6.05
C ALA A 30 6.72 4.24 4.64
N LEU A 31 7.16 3.24 3.87
CA LEU A 31 6.63 2.97 2.53
C LEU A 31 5.16 2.52 2.57
N ILE A 32 4.80 1.63 3.50
CA ILE A 32 3.41 1.20 3.70
C ILE A 32 2.53 2.37 4.10
N ALA A 33 2.99 3.24 5.02
CA ALA A 33 2.23 4.40 5.48
C ALA A 33 1.94 5.37 4.33
N VAL A 34 2.92 5.66 3.48
CA VAL A 34 2.73 6.54 2.32
C VAL A 34 1.76 5.92 1.30
N ALA A 35 1.88 4.62 1.01
CA ALA A 35 0.95 3.91 0.13
C ALA A 35 -0.49 3.90 0.69
N ALA A 36 -0.64 3.71 2.00
CA ALA A 36 -1.92 3.65 2.68
C ALA A 36 -2.71 4.96 2.59
N ILE A 37 -2.05 6.13 2.65
CA ILE A 37 -2.72 7.44 2.53
C ILE A 37 -3.53 7.52 1.22
N GLY A 38 -2.95 7.08 0.10
CA GLY A 38 -3.62 7.10 -1.20
C GLY A 38 -4.82 6.15 -1.30
N VAL A 39 -4.66 4.92 -0.78
CA VAL A 39 -5.72 3.91 -0.77
C VAL A 39 -6.88 4.36 0.14
N TYR A 40 -6.59 4.86 1.34
CA TYR A 40 -7.61 5.32 2.27
C TYR A 40 -8.36 6.56 1.77
N ALA A 41 -7.70 7.48 1.08
CA ALA A 41 -8.37 8.64 0.50
C ALA A 41 -9.38 8.23 -0.60
N ALA A 42 -8.99 7.34 -1.51
CA ALA A 42 -9.86 6.86 -2.58
C ALA A 42 -11.00 5.99 -2.02
N PHE A 43 -10.69 5.01 -1.18
CA PHE A 43 -11.66 4.12 -0.56
C PHE A 43 -12.65 4.86 0.35
N GLY A 44 -12.15 5.81 1.16
CA GLY A 44 -12.97 6.64 2.03
C GLY A 44 -13.97 7.51 1.26
N LYS A 45 -13.60 8.01 0.08
CA LYS A 45 -14.51 8.75 -0.80
C LYS A 45 -15.65 7.84 -1.28
N THR A 46 -15.36 6.61 -1.69
CA THR A 46 -16.38 5.64 -2.13
C THR A 46 -17.35 5.27 -1.03
N ILE A 47 -16.86 4.87 0.15
CA ILE A 47 -17.72 4.50 1.29
C ILE A 47 -18.61 5.68 1.69
N ARG A 48 -18.03 6.87 1.86
CA ARG A 48 -18.80 8.06 2.29
C ARG A 48 -19.92 8.40 1.29
N ASN A 49 -19.65 8.32 -0.01
CA ASN A 49 -20.66 8.59 -1.04
C ASN A 49 -21.77 7.55 -1.04
N GLN A 50 -21.45 6.26 -0.85
CA GLN A 50 -22.46 5.20 -0.74
C GLN A 50 -23.32 5.36 0.52
N THR A 51 -22.70 5.64 1.67
CA THR A 51 -23.45 5.89 2.91
C THR A 51 -24.33 7.13 2.80
N ALA A 52 -23.85 8.20 2.12
CA ALA A 52 -24.65 9.38 1.84
C ALA A 52 -25.85 9.06 0.94
N GLY A 53 -25.67 8.24 -0.11
CA GLY A 53 -26.76 7.78 -0.96
C GLY A 53 -27.82 7.01 -0.18
N LEU A 54 -27.41 6.02 0.61
CA LEU A 54 -28.30 5.25 1.47
C LEU A 54 -29.05 6.12 2.48
N ALA A 55 -28.37 7.11 3.08
CA ALA A 55 -29.01 8.03 4.03
C ALA A 55 -30.03 8.95 3.35
N LEU A 56 -29.73 9.45 2.15
CA LEU A 56 -30.65 10.26 1.35
C LEU A 56 -31.86 9.43 0.90
N GLU A 57 -31.64 8.18 0.49
CA GLU A 57 -32.71 7.26 0.08
C GLU A 57 -33.63 6.91 1.25
N MET A 58 -33.06 6.66 2.43
CA MET A 58 -33.83 6.47 3.66
C MET A 58 -34.59 7.73 4.10
N ALA A 59 -34.08 8.92 3.78
CA ALA A 59 -34.76 10.19 3.99
C ALA A 59 -35.82 10.52 2.91
N GLY A 60 -35.95 9.69 1.87
CA GLY A 60 -36.85 9.92 0.74
C GLY A 60 -36.39 11.02 -0.22
N ASP A 61 -35.11 11.42 -0.16
CA ASP A 61 -34.53 12.45 -1.02
C ASP A 61 -34.09 11.85 -2.36
N SER A 62 -34.59 12.45 -3.45
CA SER A 62 -34.29 12.07 -4.83
C SER A 62 -32.80 12.23 -5.21
N ASN A 63 -32.03 12.97 -4.40
CA ASN A 63 -30.59 13.16 -4.59
C ASN A 63 -29.74 11.92 -4.29
N SER A 64 -30.31 10.81 -3.81
CA SER A 64 -29.60 9.52 -3.68
C SER A 64 -28.89 9.12 -4.99
N ALA A 65 -29.54 9.35 -6.14
CA ALA A 65 -28.98 9.04 -7.45
C ALA A 65 -27.64 9.75 -7.71
N ASN A 66 -27.51 11.01 -7.27
CA ASN A 66 -26.28 11.79 -7.42
C ASN A 66 -25.16 11.25 -6.52
N ALA A 67 -25.48 10.82 -5.30
CA ALA A 67 -24.52 10.23 -4.38
C ALA A 67 -24.00 8.87 -4.89
N ILE A 68 -24.89 8.05 -5.47
CA ILE A 68 -24.54 6.78 -6.10
C ILE A 68 -23.65 7.00 -7.34
N GLN A 69 -24.01 7.95 -8.21
CA GLN A 69 -23.17 8.31 -9.37
C GLN A 69 -21.78 8.78 -8.94
N ASN A 70 -21.70 9.64 -7.92
CA ASN A 70 -20.41 10.11 -7.38
C ASN A 70 -19.57 8.98 -6.76
N ALA A 71 -20.20 7.96 -6.17
CA ALA A 71 -19.52 6.77 -5.69
C ALA A 71 -18.98 5.92 -6.85
N ASP A 72 -19.77 5.72 -7.90
CA ASP A 72 -19.37 4.97 -9.10
C ASP A 72 -18.22 5.65 -9.85
N THR A 73 -18.28 6.98 -10.04
CA THR A 73 -17.16 7.74 -10.60
C THR A 73 -15.90 7.61 -9.75
N ALA A 74 -16.00 7.73 -8.42
CA ALA A 74 -14.85 7.57 -7.52
C ALA A 74 -14.26 6.14 -7.58
N ALA A 75 -15.10 5.11 -7.70
CA ALA A 75 -14.67 3.72 -7.86
C ALA A 75 -13.96 3.50 -9.21
N LYS A 76 -14.50 4.05 -10.30
CA LYS A 76 -13.87 3.99 -11.64
C LYS A 76 -12.54 4.72 -11.68
N ASP A 77 -12.44 5.90 -11.06
CA ASP A 77 -11.19 6.64 -10.93
C ASP A 77 -10.15 5.84 -10.13
N ALA A 78 -10.55 5.22 -9.02
CA ALA A 78 -9.66 4.39 -8.21
C ALA A 78 -9.19 3.16 -8.99
N SER A 79 -10.09 2.50 -9.73
CA SER A 79 -9.77 1.36 -10.60
C SER A 79 -8.81 1.74 -11.73
N SER A 80 -9.08 2.86 -12.41
CA SER A 80 -8.20 3.39 -13.47
C SER A 80 -6.80 3.73 -12.93
N LYS A 81 -6.72 4.38 -11.76
CA LYS A 81 -5.45 4.68 -11.09
C LYS A 81 -4.71 3.41 -10.66
N GLY A 82 -5.42 2.38 -10.21
CA GLY A 82 -4.85 1.09 -9.85
C GLY A 82 -4.31 0.30 -11.06
N ASN A 83 -4.99 0.39 -12.20
CA ASN A 83 -4.57 -0.25 -13.45
C ASN A 83 -3.49 0.53 -14.21
N THR A 84 -3.25 1.79 -13.84
CA THR A 84 -2.17 2.59 -14.43
C THR A 84 -0.83 2.13 -13.86
N GLN A 85 -0.04 1.41 -14.66
CA GLN A 85 1.28 0.91 -14.27
C GLN A 85 2.26 2.07 -14.09
N LYS A 86 2.40 2.57 -12.85
CA LYS A 86 3.37 3.60 -12.45
C LYS A 86 4.74 2.93 -12.27
N THR A 87 5.51 2.86 -13.35
CA THR A 87 6.91 2.42 -13.34
C THR A 87 7.83 3.64 -13.36
N LEU A 88 9.11 3.47 -13.05
CA LEU A 88 10.10 4.55 -13.18
C LEU A 88 10.15 5.11 -14.61
N ASN A 89 9.84 4.28 -15.62
CA ASN A 89 9.78 4.68 -17.03
C ASN A 89 8.55 5.55 -17.34
N THR A 90 7.45 5.41 -16.60
CA THR A 90 6.20 6.16 -16.80
C THR A 90 6.00 7.29 -15.79
N TYR A 91 7.03 7.64 -15.01
CA TYR A 91 6.98 8.67 -13.97
C TYR A 91 6.60 10.06 -14.49
N ASN A 92 7.03 10.41 -15.72
CA ASN A 92 6.70 11.70 -16.33
C ASN A 92 5.34 11.72 -17.06
N ASN A 93 4.74 10.57 -17.33
CA ASN A 93 3.60 10.46 -18.26
C ASN A 93 2.22 10.65 -17.60
N GLY A 94 2.16 10.98 -16.31
CA GLY A 94 0.89 11.09 -15.58
C GLY A 94 0.96 11.99 -14.34
N ASN A 95 1.80 13.04 -14.40
CA ASN A 95 1.98 14.05 -13.35
C ASN A 95 1.62 15.47 -13.86
N HIS A 96 0.79 15.56 -14.89
CA HIS A 96 0.17 16.80 -15.36
C HIS A 96 -1.30 16.84 -14.94
#